data_AF-F2UI81-F1
#
_entry.id   AF-F2UI81-F1
#
_cell.length_a   1.000
_cell.length_b   1.000
_cell.length_c   1.000
_cell.angle_alpha   90.00
_cell.angle_beta   90.00
_cell.angle_gamma   90.00
#
_symmetry.space_group_name_H-M   'P 1'
#
loop_
_entity.id
_entity.type
_entity.pdbx_description
1 polymer ?
#
loop_
_entity_poly.entity_id
_entity_poly.type
_entity_poly.pdbx_seq_one_letter_code
_entity_poly.pdbx_strand_id
1 'polypeptide(L)'
;MADIEGRKVVVTTRADETITGYVYDWNEAQNMLILRVQGAKTELRPDFRIINTAFIKECQCPDKSQTLKMKGPSYVDVAARQEELKRAVQKAHGLLRSDREGAPEIAKHIYRELSKTLECKWGPDHSILVRNVKIASPYTKESCTLADSARPVPKKTLSYIQERVAVMAESFAAAN
;
A
#
# COMPACT_ATOMS: atom_id res chain seq x y z
N MET A 1 4.05 -19.16 35.05
CA MET A 1 5.08 -18.09 35.17
C MET A 1 4.54 -16.80 34.52
N ALA A 2 3.42 -16.27 35.03
CA ALA A 2 2.68 -15.12 34.46
C ALA A 2 2.56 -13.95 35.45
N ASP A 3 3.41 -13.92 36.47
CA ASP A 3 3.18 -13.11 37.67
C ASP A 3 3.69 -11.67 37.55
N ILE A 4 4.36 -11.32 36.44
CA ILE A 4 4.91 -9.97 36.23
C ILE A 4 4.06 -9.08 35.30
N GLU A 5 3.16 -9.67 34.51
CA GLU A 5 2.29 -8.94 33.60
C GLU A 5 1.35 -8.01 34.38
N GLY A 6 1.19 -6.78 33.88
CA GLY A 6 0.35 -5.76 34.50
C GLY A 6 0.98 -5.07 35.71
N ARG A 7 2.18 -5.43 36.17
CA ARG A 7 2.88 -4.76 37.27
C ARG A 7 3.52 -3.45 36.82
N LYS A 8 3.55 -2.46 37.71
CA LYS A 8 4.28 -1.21 37.52
C LYS A 8 5.77 -1.42 37.75
N VAL A 9 6.59 -1.05 36.78
CA VAL A 9 8.05 -1.14 36.83
C VAL A 9 8.69 0.19 36.46
N VAL A 10 9.80 0.48 37.13
CA VAL A 10 10.71 1.57 36.81
C VAL A 10 11.99 0.94 36.28
N VAL A 11 12.25 1.15 34.99
CA VAL A 11 13.39 0.57 34.28
C VAL A 11 14.41 1.66 34.02
N THR A 12 15.64 1.44 34.46
CA THR A 12 16.78 2.30 34.15
C THR A 12 17.60 1.66 33.05
N THR A 13 17.73 2.37 31.92
CA THR A 13 18.50 1.89 30.77
C THR A 13 19.99 2.18 30.94
N ARG A 14 20.84 1.54 30.12
CA ARG A 14 22.28 1.84 30.07
C ARG A 14 22.60 3.31 29.74
N ALA A 15 21.69 4.02 29.09
CA ALA A 15 21.79 5.45 28.79
C ALA A 15 21.36 6.36 29.95
N ASP A 16 21.11 5.80 31.15
CA ASP A 16 20.62 6.50 32.34
C ASP A 16 19.23 7.15 32.19
N GLU A 17 18.49 6.74 31.16
CA GLU A 17 17.07 7.07 31.04
C GLU A 17 16.24 6.18 31.96
N THR A 18 15.40 6.80 32.78
CA THR A 18 14.42 6.13 33.65
C THR A 18 13.05 6.11 32.99
N ILE A 19 12.48 4.92 32.81
CA ILE A 19 11.20 4.69 32.16
C ILE A 19 10.27 4.04 33.17
N THR A 20 9.16 4.72 33.49
CA THR A 20 8.11 4.18 34.35
C THR A 20 6.94 3.69 33.49
N GLY A 21 6.52 2.45 33.67
CA GLY A 21 5.41 1.88 32.91
C GLY A 21 4.88 0.59 33.53
N TYR A 22 3.89 -0.01 32.88
CA TYR A 22 3.33 -1.31 33.24
C TYR A 22 3.85 -2.38 32.28
N VAL A 23 4.24 -3.55 32.79
CA VAL A 23 4.67 -4.67 31.96
C VAL A 23 3.47 -5.16 31.14
N TYR A 24 3.55 -5.03 29.82
CA TYR A 24 2.55 -5.57 28.90
C TYR A 24 2.82 -7.04 28.63
N ASP A 25 4.06 -7.33 28.24
CA ASP A 25 4.52 -8.67 27.90
C ASP A 25 6.05 -8.73 28.07
N TRP A 26 6.55 -9.94 28.27
CA TRP A 26 7.97 -10.23 28.42
C TRP A 26 8.31 -11.50 27.63
N ASN A 27 9.33 -11.40 26.78
CA ASN A 27 9.85 -12.54 26.05
C ASN A 27 11.33 -12.74 26.37
N GLU A 28 11.61 -13.76 27.18
CA GLU A 28 12.97 -14.15 27.56
C GLU A 28 13.79 -14.62 26.36
N ALA A 29 13.20 -15.41 25.46
CA ALA A 29 13.90 -15.95 24.30
C ALA A 29 14.39 -14.87 23.32
N GLN A 30 13.71 -13.73 23.28
CA GLN A 30 14.06 -12.59 22.42
C GLN A 30 14.71 -11.43 23.19
N ASN A 31 14.94 -11.59 24.49
CA ASN A 31 15.43 -10.50 25.35
C ASN A 31 14.59 -9.22 25.20
N MET A 32 13.27 -9.33 25.11
CA MET A 32 12.37 -8.19 24.90
C MET A 32 11.43 -7.97 26.09
N LEU A 33 11.40 -6.74 26.59
CA LEU A 33 10.43 -6.25 27.57
C LEU A 33 9.53 -5.21 26.90
N ILE A 34 8.22 -5.45 26.94
CA ILE A 34 7.23 -4.51 26.41
C ILE A 34 6.59 -3.77 27.59
N LEU A 35 6.77 -2.46 27.64
CA LEU A 35 6.17 -1.59 28.65
C LEU A 35 5.06 -0.75 28.04
N ARG A 36 3.90 -0.73 28.70
CA ARG A 36 2.90 0.31 28.52
C ARG A 36 3.29 1.52 29.37
N VAL A 37 3.73 2.59 28.73
CA VAL A 37 3.98 3.86 29.40
C VAL A 37 2.64 4.59 29.52
N GLN A 38 2.34 5.14 30.70
CA GLN A 38 1.25 6.10 30.82
C GLN A 38 1.70 7.40 30.16
N GLY A 39 1.37 7.56 28.89
CA GLY A 39 1.52 8.83 28.19
C GLY A 39 0.63 9.90 28.82
N ALA A 40 1.13 11.13 28.93
CA ALA A 40 0.49 12.25 29.62
C ALA A 40 -0.83 12.75 28.99
N LYS A 41 -1.33 12.14 27.89
CA LYS A 41 -2.42 12.76 27.10
C LYS A 41 -3.71 11.96 26.94
N THR A 42 -3.78 10.64 26.98
CA THR A 42 -5.10 9.96 26.90
C THR A 42 -5.03 8.48 27.26
N GLU A 43 -5.94 8.00 28.11
CA GLU A 43 -6.11 6.56 28.40
C GLU A 43 -6.53 5.73 27.17
N LEU A 44 -7.03 6.38 26.10
CA LEU A 44 -7.51 5.73 24.88
C LEU A 44 -6.39 5.19 23.96
N ARG A 45 -5.18 5.73 24.02
CA ARG A 45 -4.04 5.26 23.23
C ARG A 45 -2.83 5.10 24.12
N PRO A 46 -2.61 3.90 24.68
CA PRO A 46 -1.41 3.64 25.45
C PRO A 46 -0.17 3.68 24.58
N ASP A 47 0.85 4.39 25.03
CA ASP A 47 2.17 4.36 24.41
C ASP A 47 2.88 3.09 24.83
N PHE A 48 3.37 2.31 23.86
CA PHE A 48 4.16 1.11 24.12
C PHE A 48 5.64 1.39 23.82
N ARG A 49 6.51 1.01 24.75
CA ARG A 49 7.96 0.99 24.55
C ARG A 49 8.44 -0.45 24.57
N ILE A 50 9.18 -0.83 23.53
CA ILE A 50 9.84 -2.13 23.43
C ILE A 50 11.30 -1.91 23.79
N ILE A 51 11.76 -2.58 24.84
CA ILE A 51 13.10 -2.42 25.40
C ILE A 51 13.81 -3.77 25.30
N ASN A 52 15.03 -3.76 24.77
CA ASN A 52 15.89 -4.93 24.83
C ASN A 52 16.47 -5.05 26.25
N THR A 53 16.24 -6.20 26.86
CA THR A 53 16.59 -6.51 28.26
C THR A 53 18.08 -6.49 28.53
N ALA A 54 18.92 -6.71 27.51
CA ALA A 54 20.37 -6.57 27.60
C ALA A 54 20.82 -5.13 27.90
N PHE A 55 19.98 -4.14 27.57
CA PHE A 55 20.23 -2.71 27.79
C PHE A 55 19.65 -2.18 29.10
N ILE A 56 19.06 -3.04 29.92
CA ILE A 56 18.56 -2.67 31.25
C ILE A 56 19.72 -2.74 32.25
N LYS A 57 19.97 -1.63 32.96
CA LYS A 57 20.90 -1.59 34.10
C LYS A 57 20.23 -2.12 35.36
N GLU A 58 19.03 -1.62 35.63
CA GLU A 58 18.27 -1.94 36.83
C GLU A 58 16.77 -1.88 36.54
N CYS A 59 16.00 -2.76 37.19
CA CYS A 59 14.54 -2.78 37.13
C CYS A 59 14.01 -2.81 38.56
N GLN A 60 13.23 -1.80 38.94
CA GLN A 60 12.61 -1.68 40.25
C GLN A 60 11.08 -1.85 40.12
N CYS A 61 10.49 -2.61 41.05
CA CYS A 61 9.05 -2.82 41.13
C CYS A 61 8.51 -2.14 42.39
N PRO A 62 8.14 -0.85 42.34
CA PRO A 62 7.80 -0.06 43.53
C PRO A 62 6.51 -0.52 44.22
N ASP A 63 5.55 -1.10 43.49
CA ASP A 63 4.26 -1.53 44.05
C ASP A 63 3.87 -2.93 43.58
N LYS A 64 3.78 -3.89 44.51
CA LYS A 64 3.26 -5.25 44.22
C LYS A 64 1.73 -5.32 44.12
N SER A 65 1.02 -4.25 44.52
CA SER A 65 -0.45 -4.21 44.60
C SER A 65 -1.13 -3.64 43.35
N GLN A 66 -0.41 -2.86 42.53
CA GLN A 66 -0.95 -2.25 41.32
C GLN A 66 -0.78 -3.17 40.12
N THR A 67 -1.75 -4.05 39.90
CA THR A 67 -1.84 -4.87 38.68
C THR A 67 -2.93 -4.33 37.78
N LEU A 68 -2.56 -3.86 36.59
CA LEU A 68 -3.54 -3.52 35.55
C LEU A 68 -3.94 -4.78 34.80
N LYS A 69 -5.25 -5.05 34.70
CA LYS A 69 -5.78 -6.07 33.77
C LYS A 69 -5.56 -5.58 32.34
N MET A 70 -4.55 -6.11 31.68
CA MET A 70 -4.22 -5.76 30.31
C MET A 70 -5.15 -6.54 29.37
N LYS A 71 -5.81 -5.85 28.44
CA LYS A 71 -6.48 -6.52 27.33
C LYS A 71 -5.40 -6.99 26.36
N GLY A 72 -5.41 -8.29 26.05
CA GLY A 72 -4.56 -8.84 25.00
C GLY A 72 -4.81 -8.15 23.66
N PRO A 73 -3.88 -8.27 22.70
CA PRO A 73 -4.06 -7.67 21.40
C PRO A 73 -5.35 -8.20 20.76
N SER A 74 -6.10 -7.31 20.11
CA SER A 74 -7.25 -7.73 19.31
C SER A 74 -6.81 -8.71 18.23
N TYR A 75 -7.60 -9.76 17.99
CA TYR A 75 -7.35 -10.67 16.88
C TYR A 75 -7.25 -9.89 15.56
N VAL A 76 -6.15 -10.08 14.84
CA VAL A 76 -5.95 -9.53 13.50
C VAL A 76 -5.97 -10.68 12.52
N ASP A 77 -6.92 -10.65 11.58
CA ASP A 77 -6.93 -11.59 10.45
C ASP A 77 -5.82 -11.21 9.47
N VAL A 78 -4.69 -11.90 9.59
CA VAL A 78 -3.51 -11.70 8.74
C VAL A 78 -3.82 -12.01 7.27
N ALA A 79 -4.68 -12.99 6.99
CA ALA A 79 -5.00 -13.40 5.62
C ALA A 79 -5.82 -12.30 4.91
N ALA A 80 -6.83 -11.75 5.60
CA ALA A 80 -7.61 -10.63 5.07
C ALA A 80 -6.74 -9.40 4.78
N ARG A 81 -5.79 -9.08 5.68
CA ARG A 81 -4.86 -7.96 5.50
C ARG A 81 -3.88 -8.18 4.37
N GLN A 82 -3.41 -9.40 4.18
CA GLN A 82 -2.51 -9.75 3.09
C GLN A 82 -3.20 -9.62 1.72
N GLU A 83 -4.47 -10.00 1.64
CA GLU A 83 -5.28 -9.85 0.43
C GLU A 83 -5.54 -8.37 0.10
N GLU A 84 -5.85 -7.55 1.10
CA GLU A 84 -5.98 -6.10 0.95
C GLU A 84 -4.69 -5.47 0.42
N LEU A 85 -3.55 -5.85 0.99
CA LEU A 85 -2.23 -5.40 0.55
C LEU A 85 -1.95 -5.77 -0.91
N LYS A 86 -2.21 -7.03 -1.29
CA LYS A 86 -2.04 -7.49 -2.68
C LYS A 86 -2.87 -6.66 -3.65
N ARG A 87 -4.13 -6.36 -3.31
CA ARG A 87 -5.00 -5.52 -4.15
C ARG A 87 -4.48 -4.09 -4.25
N ALA A 88 -3.99 -3.52 -3.16
CA ALA A 88 -3.40 -2.17 -3.17
C ALA A 88 -2.16 -2.09 -4.07
N VAL A 89 -1.26 -3.07 -3.97
CA VAL A 89 -0.06 -3.16 -4.82
C VAL A 89 -0.44 -3.32 -6.29
N GLN A 90 -1.40 -4.19 -6.61
CA GLN A 90 -1.87 -4.38 -7.98
C GLN A 90 -2.47 -3.09 -8.56
N LYS A 91 -3.26 -2.35 -7.78
CA LYS A 91 -3.79 -1.04 -8.19
C LYS A 91 -2.67 -0.03 -8.45
N ALA A 92 -1.69 0.07 -7.56
CA ALA A 92 -0.55 0.96 -7.74
C ALA A 92 0.25 0.63 -9.01
N HIS A 93 0.52 -0.66 -9.27
CA HIS A 93 1.18 -1.09 -10.50
C HIS A 93 0.34 -0.78 -11.76
N GLY A 94 -1.00 -0.89 -11.67
CA GLY A 94 -1.89 -0.51 -12.77
C GLY A 94 -1.84 0.98 -13.10
N LEU A 95 -1.76 1.84 -12.07
CA LEU A 95 -1.61 3.28 -12.23
C LEU A 95 -0.26 3.63 -12.88
N LEU A 96 0.85 3.06 -12.39
CA LEU A 96 2.18 3.27 -12.95
C LEU A 96 2.28 2.82 -14.42
N ARG A 97 1.63 1.70 -14.79
CA ARG A 97 1.57 1.26 -16.19
C ARG A 97 0.78 2.21 -17.09
N SER A 98 -0.17 2.95 -16.51
CA SER A 98 -1.02 3.89 -17.25
C SER A 98 -0.39 5.28 -17.35
N ASP A 99 0.48 5.63 -16.42
CA ASP A 99 1.17 6.92 -16.39
C ASP A 99 2.55 6.78 -17.02
N ARG A 100 2.58 6.80 -18.36
CA ARG A 100 3.84 6.88 -19.07
C ARG A 100 4.36 8.31 -18.97
N GLU A 101 5.55 8.44 -18.38
CA GLU A 101 6.27 9.70 -18.29
C GLU A 101 6.44 10.33 -19.69
N GLY A 102 6.07 11.61 -19.81
CA GLY A 102 6.11 12.38 -21.06
C GLY A 102 4.99 12.10 -22.08
N ALA A 103 4.07 11.15 -21.82
CA ALA A 103 2.92 10.95 -22.70
C ALA A 103 1.89 12.09 -22.55
N PRO A 104 1.21 12.52 -23.63
CA PRO A 104 0.17 13.54 -23.53
C PRO A 104 -1.04 13.03 -22.74
N GLU A 105 -1.73 13.91 -22.02
CA GLU A 105 -2.84 13.54 -21.12
C GLU A 105 -3.99 12.82 -21.84
N ILE A 106 -4.27 13.20 -23.10
CA ILE A 106 -5.24 12.48 -23.94
C ILE A 106 -4.85 11.01 -24.17
N ALA A 107 -3.55 10.73 -24.35
CA ALA A 107 -3.05 9.36 -24.52
C ALA A 107 -3.15 8.57 -23.23
N LYS A 108 -2.81 9.18 -22.08
CA LYS A 108 -2.97 8.54 -20.77
C LYS A 108 -4.43 8.23 -20.47
N HIS A 109 -5.35 9.14 -20.82
CA HIS A 109 -6.79 8.95 -20.69
C HIS A 109 -7.28 7.76 -21.53
N ILE A 110 -6.97 7.76 -22.83
CA ILE A 110 -7.34 6.68 -23.75
C ILE A 110 -6.74 5.34 -23.30
N TYR A 111 -5.47 5.32 -22.88
CA TYR A 111 -4.83 4.10 -22.36
C TYR A 111 -5.55 3.56 -21.12
N ARG A 112 -5.89 4.43 -20.17
CA ARG A 112 -6.59 4.05 -18.93
C ARG A 112 -7.96 3.43 -19.23
N GLU A 113 -8.73 4.01 -20.15
CA GLU A 113 -10.04 3.48 -20.51
C GLU A 113 -9.97 2.19 -21.36
N LEU A 114 -9.03 2.11 -22.30
CA LEU A 114 -8.85 0.91 -23.11
C LEU A 114 -8.32 -0.26 -22.27
N SER A 115 -7.34 -0.01 -21.38
CA SER A 115 -6.73 -1.03 -20.53
C SER A 115 -7.70 -1.72 -19.57
N LYS A 116 -8.85 -1.10 -19.26
CA LYS A 116 -9.94 -1.74 -18.48
C LYS A 116 -10.59 -2.91 -19.21
N THR A 117 -10.58 -2.89 -20.54
CA THR A 117 -11.36 -3.83 -21.37
C THR A 117 -10.51 -4.65 -22.34
N LEU A 118 -9.33 -4.15 -22.72
CA LEU A 118 -8.46 -4.74 -23.72
C LEU A 118 -7.01 -4.71 -23.22
N GLU A 119 -6.22 -5.71 -23.62
CA GLU A 119 -4.79 -5.72 -23.37
C GLU A 119 -4.11 -4.62 -24.20
N CYS A 120 -3.57 -3.62 -23.50
CA CYS A 120 -2.91 -2.45 -24.09
C CYS A 120 -1.44 -2.42 -23.66
N LYS A 121 -0.57 -1.94 -24.54
CA LYS A 121 0.85 -1.69 -24.25
C LYS A 121 1.26 -0.33 -24.81
N TRP A 122 2.22 0.31 -24.17
CA TRP A 122 2.87 1.48 -24.75
C TRP A 122 3.85 1.05 -25.84
N GLY A 123 3.72 1.61 -27.05
CA GLY A 123 4.71 1.51 -28.13
C GLY A 123 5.85 2.52 -27.94
N PRO A 124 6.88 2.57 -28.79
CA PRO A 124 8.03 3.46 -28.59
C PRO A 124 7.69 4.97 -28.60
N ASP A 125 6.74 5.40 -29.43
CA ASP A 125 6.49 6.83 -29.71
C ASP A 125 5.33 7.45 -28.90
N HIS A 126 5.14 7.04 -27.65
CA HIS A 126 3.92 7.32 -26.87
C HIS A 126 2.62 6.78 -27.51
N SER A 127 2.72 6.01 -28.60
CA SER A 127 1.59 5.32 -29.21
C SER A 127 1.04 4.22 -28.31
N ILE A 128 -0.24 3.93 -28.41
CA ILE A 128 -0.90 2.85 -27.68
C ILE A 128 -1.09 1.67 -28.63
N LEU A 129 -0.60 0.49 -28.25
CA LEU A 129 -0.74 -0.76 -28.99
C LEU A 129 -1.86 -1.60 -28.36
N VAL A 130 -2.92 -1.86 -29.12
CA VAL A 130 -4.08 -2.65 -28.69
C VAL A 130 -4.36 -3.72 -29.72
N ARG A 131 -4.17 -5.01 -29.38
CA ARG A 131 -4.49 -6.15 -30.27
C ARG A 131 -4.08 -5.94 -31.74
N ASN A 132 -2.84 -5.51 -31.97
CA ASN A 132 -2.25 -5.22 -33.29
C ASN A 132 -2.76 -3.94 -33.98
N VAL A 133 -3.39 -3.02 -33.26
CA VAL A 133 -3.69 -1.65 -33.72
C VAL A 133 -2.76 -0.69 -32.98
N LYS A 134 -2.05 0.15 -33.73
CA LYS A 134 -1.26 1.28 -33.24
C LYS A 134 -2.12 2.54 -33.29
N ILE A 135 -2.32 3.15 -32.12
CA ILE A 135 -2.97 4.45 -31.98
C ILE A 135 -1.86 5.47 -31.73
N ALA A 136 -1.62 6.35 -32.70
CA ALA A 136 -0.63 7.40 -32.59
C ALA A 136 -1.29 8.78 -32.39
N SER A 137 -0.50 9.78 -32.01
CA SER A 137 -0.91 11.18 -32.03
C SER A 137 -1.44 11.57 -33.43
N PRO A 138 -2.55 12.33 -33.57
CA PRO A 138 -3.34 13.05 -32.56
C PRO A 138 -4.39 12.22 -31.77
N TYR A 139 -4.31 10.89 -31.76
CA TYR A 139 -5.23 10.00 -31.04
C TYR A 139 -6.69 10.09 -31.50
N THR A 140 -6.88 10.32 -32.80
CA THR A 140 -8.18 10.30 -33.47
C THR A 140 -8.49 8.92 -34.07
N LYS A 141 -9.75 8.70 -34.48
CA LYS A 141 -10.18 7.49 -35.21
C LYS A 141 -9.31 7.20 -36.46
N GLU A 142 -8.86 8.25 -37.14
CA GLU A 142 -8.04 8.18 -38.36
C GLU A 142 -6.58 7.82 -38.05
N SER A 143 -6.12 8.12 -36.83
CA SER A 143 -4.76 7.83 -36.36
C SER A 143 -4.58 6.38 -35.89
N CYS A 144 -5.65 5.57 -35.96
CA CYS A 144 -5.63 4.15 -35.65
C CYS A 144 -5.19 3.35 -36.87
N THR A 145 -3.95 2.87 -36.85
CA THR A 145 -3.35 2.09 -37.94
C THR A 145 -3.14 0.65 -37.49
N LEU A 146 -3.12 -0.29 -38.44
CA LEU A 146 -2.70 -1.65 -38.13
C LEU A 146 -1.20 -1.62 -37.80
N ALA A 147 -0.80 -2.21 -36.68
CA ALA A 147 0.60 -2.41 -36.38
C ALA A 147 1.17 -3.45 -37.35
N ASP A 148 2.42 -3.26 -37.79
CA ASP A 148 3.19 -4.15 -38.67
C ASP A 148 3.42 -5.52 -38.00
N SER A 149 2.36 -6.30 -37.92
CA SER A 149 2.34 -7.63 -37.35
C SER A 149 1.92 -8.61 -38.43
N ALA A 150 2.63 -9.74 -38.50
CA ALA A 150 2.41 -10.79 -39.51
C ALA A 150 1.03 -11.49 -39.41
N ARG A 151 0.11 -11.02 -38.55
CA ARG A 151 -1.22 -11.60 -38.37
C ARG A 151 -2.31 -10.69 -38.94
N PRO A 152 -3.19 -11.20 -39.82
CA PRO A 152 -4.31 -10.42 -40.32
C PRO A 152 -5.25 -10.06 -39.17
N VAL A 153 -5.46 -8.77 -38.95
CA VAL A 153 -6.43 -8.27 -37.98
C VAL A 153 -7.81 -8.30 -38.62
N PRO A 154 -8.85 -8.83 -37.95
CA PRO A 154 -10.21 -8.76 -38.46
C PRO A 154 -10.61 -7.29 -38.65
N LYS A 155 -11.11 -6.91 -39.83
CA LYS A 155 -11.58 -5.54 -40.11
C LYS A 155 -12.57 -5.01 -39.06
N LYS A 156 -13.35 -5.91 -38.45
CA LYS A 156 -14.28 -5.63 -37.34
C LYS A 156 -13.60 -5.16 -36.05
N THR A 157 -12.37 -5.60 -35.79
CA THR A 157 -11.61 -5.21 -34.60
C THR A 157 -11.07 -3.80 -34.74
N LEU A 158 -10.64 -3.41 -35.94
CA LEU A 158 -10.16 -2.06 -36.21
C LEU A 158 -11.31 -1.04 -36.12
N SER A 159 -12.47 -1.32 -36.73
CA SER A 159 -13.64 -0.42 -36.64
C SER A 159 -14.12 -0.25 -35.20
N TYR A 160 -14.16 -1.33 -34.41
CA TYR A 160 -14.53 -1.28 -33.00
C TYR A 160 -13.56 -0.42 -32.16
N ILE A 161 -12.25 -0.54 -32.39
CA ILE A 161 -11.25 0.28 -31.69
C ILE A 161 -11.37 1.75 -32.11
N GLN A 162 -11.58 2.03 -33.40
CA GLN A 162 -11.77 3.38 -33.93
C GLN A 162 -12.98 4.09 -33.31
N GLU A 163 -14.13 3.41 -33.21
CA GLU A 163 -15.33 3.96 -32.58
C GLU A 163 -15.09 4.27 -31.10
N ARG A 164 -14.42 3.36 -30.38
CA ARG A 164 -14.12 3.59 -28.96
C ARG A 164 -13.13 4.72 -28.73
N VAL A 165 -12.11 4.84 -29.57
CA VAL A 165 -11.15 5.95 -29.51
C VAL A 165 -11.85 7.28 -29.78
N ALA A 166 -12.78 7.32 -30.75
CA ALA A 166 -13.57 8.53 -31.02
C ALA A 166 -14.39 8.98 -29.79
N VAL A 167 -15.14 8.06 -29.18
CA VAL A 167 -15.94 8.36 -27.98
C VAL A 167 -15.06 8.82 -26.81
N MET A 168 -13.88 8.20 -26.62
CA MET A 168 -12.96 8.58 -25.55
C MET A 168 -12.28 9.93 -25.81
N ALA A 169 -11.95 10.24 -27.06
CA ALA A 169 -11.41 11.54 -27.45
C ALA A 169 -12.45 12.65 -27.26
N GLU A 170 -13.71 12.40 -27.64
CA GLU A 170 -14.83 13.32 -27.40
C GLU A 170 -15.09 13.52 -25.90
N SER A 171 -15.08 12.44 -25.10
CA SER A 171 -15.22 12.53 -23.64
C SER A 171 -14.10 13.33 -22.98
N PHE A 172 -12.86 13.25 -23.51
CA PHE A 172 -11.73 14.06 -23.01
C PHE A 172 -11.87 15.53 -23.41
N ALA A 173 -12.36 15.80 -24.61
CA ALA A 173 -12.64 17.16 -25.10
C ALA A 173 -13.82 17.82 -24.37
N ALA A 174 -14.80 17.04 -23.90
CA ALA A 174 -15.93 17.55 -23.11
C ALA A 174 -15.59 17.80 -21.63
N ALA A 175 -14.49 17.23 -21.14
CA ALA A 175 -14.07 17.31 -19.74
C ALA A 175 -13.01 18.39 -19.46
N ASN A 176 -12.43 19.00 -20.50
CA ASN A 176 -11.46 20.10 -20.44
C ASN A 176 -12.01 21.33 -21.15
#